data_AF-A0A7X5CBP9-F1
#
_entry.id   AF-A0A7X5CBP9-F1
#
_cell.length_a   1.000
_cell.length_b   1.000
_cell.length_c   1.000
_cell.angle_alpha   90.00
_cell.angle_beta   90.00
_cell.angle_gamma   90.00
#
_symmetry.space_group_name_H-M   'P 1'
#
loop_
_entity.id
_entity.type
_entity.pdbx_description
1 polymer ?
#
loop_
_entity_poly.entity_id
_entity_poly.type
_entity_poly.pdbx_seq_one_letter_code
_entity_poly.pdbx_strand_id
1 'polypeptide(L)'
;MAGGKGTRIASIADDIPKPMIRIQGKPVLEHQLNVLKSQGIHEATIVVGHLGSIIQEYFQDGKAYGMDIHYIAEKEPLGTAGALSYLRGWKEDILLLNGDIMFDIDIRRFYKWHQAKKAGITLFTHPNSHPFDSTLVVADEKGLVLHTIRREDTRTDYKNRVNAGIHLLSPRILDLLPDKPSRLDLDRDLIQKCIGKAEVYAYDSPEYVKDMGTPERYVAVCRDYALGRIRQKNLNHKQRAVFLDRDGTVNVYRKYIDKPEQLELLPEAAPSIQRLNESAYLTIIVTNQPVIARGACTFAQMSAIHRRLERLLGEQGAYVDDIFLCPHHPESGFEGEVKSLKITCTCRKPLPGMFFQAAEKYNIDLKNSYMIGDHDWDMQAGRAAGCRVIMAKQGLKNSMIDQILHQNPTNVFDVSGLAKQQKEL
;
A
#
# COMPACT_ATOMS: atom_id res chain seq x y z
N MET A 1 -6.80 -6.72 16.88
CA MET A 1 -6.86 -5.70 17.95
C MET A 1 -8.16 -4.91 17.85
N ALA A 2 -9.11 -5.10 18.78
CA ALA A 2 -10.46 -4.51 18.71
C ALA A 2 -10.85 -3.66 19.95
N GLY A 3 -9.93 -3.41 20.90
CA GLY A 3 -10.25 -2.78 22.20
C GLY A 3 -10.24 -1.24 22.29
N GLY A 4 -10.01 -0.52 21.18
CA GLY A 4 -9.85 0.95 21.21
C GLY A 4 -11.16 1.74 21.33
N LYS A 5 -11.11 2.93 21.95
CA LYS A 5 -12.28 3.80 22.22
C LYS A 5 -12.90 4.51 20.99
N GLY A 6 -12.25 4.49 19.83
CA GLY A 6 -12.86 4.99 18.59
C GLY A 6 -13.19 6.49 18.46
N THR A 7 -12.59 7.38 19.24
CA THR A 7 -13.01 8.80 19.40
C THR A 7 -13.15 9.66 18.13
N ARG A 8 -12.42 9.36 17.04
CA ARG A 8 -12.45 10.17 15.80
C ARG A 8 -13.62 9.86 14.86
N ILE A 9 -14.24 8.69 14.99
CA ILE A 9 -15.41 8.29 14.20
C ILE A 9 -16.69 8.31 15.04
N ALA A 10 -16.61 8.85 16.27
CA ALA A 10 -17.73 8.89 17.21
C ALA A 10 -18.96 9.65 16.66
N SER A 11 -18.78 10.53 15.68
CA SER A 11 -19.89 11.19 14.99
C SER A 11 -20.72 10.27 14.08
N ILE A 12 -20.24 9.07 13.76
CA ILE A 12 -20.97 8.06 12.99
C ILE A 12 -21.55 6.98 13.92
N ALA A 13 -20.87 6.72 15.04
CA ALA A 13 -21.18 5.65 15.96
C ALA A 13 -20.43 5.87 17.28
N ASP A 14 -21.12 6.31 18.32
CA ASP A 14 -20.57 6.46 19.67
C ASP A 14 -20.90 5.26 20.59
N ASP A 15 -21.90 4.47 20.21
CA ASP A 15 -22.46 3.35 20.98
C ASP A 15 -21.98 1.96 20.52
N ILE A 16 -21.27 1.88 19.38
CA ILE A 16 -20.72 0.62 18.85
C ILE A 16 -19.19 0.66 18.69
N PRO A 17 -18.49 -0.47 18.96
CA PRO A 17 -17.07 -0.58 18.65
C PRO A 17 -16.78 -0.34 17.17
N LYS A 18 -15.65 0.30 16.84
CA LYS A 18 -15.21 0.50 15.45
C LYS A 18 -15.27 -0.77 14.57
N PRO A 19 -14.80 -1.95 15.03
CA PRO A 19 -14.87 -3.18 14.22
C PRO A 19 -16.30 -3.65 13.94
N MET A 20 -17.29 -3.13 14.67
CA MET A 20 -18.71 -3.43 14.52
C MET A 20 -19.46 -2.47 13.59
N ILE A 21 -18.83 -1.37 13.17
CA ILE A 21 -19.39 -0.50 12.13
C ILE A 21 -19.66 -1.35 10.88
N ARG A 22 -20.83 -1.16 10.27
CA ARG A 22 -21.31 -2.03 9.19
C ARG A 22 -20.98 -1.47 7.82
N ILE A 23 -20.55 -2.32 6.91
CA ILE A 23 -20.42 -2.03 5.47
C ILE A 23 -21.29 -3.05 4.73
N GLN A 24 -22.25 -2.57 3.93
CA GLN A 24 -23.23 -3.43 3.23
C GLN A 24 -23.90 -4.45 4.17
N GLY A 25 -24.34 -3.99 5.33
CA GLY A 25 -25.08 -4.80 6.30
C GLY A 25 -24.23 -5.69 7.21
N LYS A 26 -22.92 -5.81 7.00
CA LYS A 26 -22.03 -6.66 7.81
C LYS A 26 -20.98 -5.85 8.58
N PRO A 27 -20.67 -6.20 9.84
CA PRO A 27 -19.55 -5.62 10.58
C PRO A 27 -18.23 -5.73 9.83
N VAL A 28 -17.36 -4.73 9.99
CA VAL A 28 -16.01 -4.73 9.43
C VAL A 28 -15.21 -5.94 9.87
N LEU A 29 -15.31 -6.31 11.15
CA LEU A 29 -14.66 -7.51 11.67
C LEU A 29 -15.17 -8.78 10.99
N GLU A 30 -16.46 -8.85 10.61
CA GLU A 30 -17.00 -9.99 9.86
C GLU A 30 -16.40 -10.05 8.45
N HIS A 31 -16.21 -8.90 7.79
CA HIS A 31 -15.50 -8.85 6.51
C HIS A 31 -14.06 -9.34 6.64
N GLN A 32 -13.33 -8.90 7.67
CA GLN A 32 -11.97 -9.39 7.95
C GLN A 32 -11.94 -10.91 8.13
N LEU A 33 -12.81 -11.46 8.99
CA LEU A 33 -12.88 -12.91 9.24
C LEU A 33 -13.26 -13.69 7.98
N ASN A 34 -14.11 -13.15 7.11
CA ASN A 34 -14.45 -13.78 5.84
C ASN A 34 -13.25 -13.84 4.88
N VAL A 35 -12.40 -12.80 4.83
CA VAL A 35 -11.15 -12.82 4.05
C VAL A 35 -10.20 -13.88 4.59
N LEU A 36 -9.99 -13.94 5.91
CA LEU A 36 -9.16 -14.96 6.57
C LEU A 36 -9.64 -16.38 6.24
N LYS A 37 -10.92 -16.66 6.46
CA LYS A 37 -11.55 -17.95 6.17
C LYS A 37 -11.39 -18.35 4.71
N SER A 38 -11.59 -17.42 3.78
CA SER A 38 -11.47 -17.70 2.34
C SER A 38 -10.06 -18.13 1.92
N GLN A 39 -9.06 -17.86 2.76
CA GLN A 39 -7.65 -18.22 2.57
C GLN A 39 -7.17 -19.32 3.53
N GLY A 40 -8.10 -20.02 4.19
CA GLY A 40 -7.81 -21.18 5.04
C GLY A 40 -7.38 -20.85 6.46
N ILE A 41 -7.55 -19.61 6.93
CA ILE A 41 -7.31 -19.22 8.33
C ILE A 41 -8.64 -19.29 9.06
N HIS A 42 -8.76 -20.24 9.98
CA HIS A 42 -10.01 -20.53 10.69
C HIS A 42 -9.97 -20.17 12.18
N GLU A 43 -8.82 -19.82 12.74
CA GLU A 43 -8.69 -19.45 14.15
C GLU A 43 -8.39 -17.96 14.29
N ALA A 44 -9.06 -17.30 15.25
CA ALA A 44 -8.82 -15.90 15.54
C ALA A 44 -8.92 -15.62 17.05
N THR A 45 -7.92 -14.92 17.59
CA THR A 45 -8.00 -14.34 18.93
C THR A 45 -8.32 -12.86 18.85
N ILE A 46 -9.46 -12.45 19.40
CA ILE A 46 -9.96 -11.07 19.39
C ILE A 46 -9.69 -10.42 20.74
N VAL A 47 -8.82 -9.41 20.74
CA VAL A 47 -8.59 -8.56 21.90
C VAL A 47 -9.71 -7.54 22.01
N VAL A 48 -10.56 -7.68 23.03
CA VAL A 48 -11.72 -6.84 23.31
C VAL A 48 -11.46 -5.96 24.54
N GLY A 49 -12.02 -4.76 24.53
CA GLY A 49 -11.86 -3.78 25.62
C GLY A 49 -13.19 -3.08 25.89
N HIS A 50 -13.20 -1.75 25.78
CA HIS A 50 -14.43 -0.96 25.88
C HIS A 50 -15.47 -1.45 24.85
N LEU A 51 -16.72 -1.64 25.28
CA LEU A 51 -17.83 -2.18 24.47
C LEU A 51 -17.57 -3.61 23.90
N GLY A 52 -16.65 -4.36 24.51
CA GLY A 52 -16.28 -5.71 24.08
C GLY A 52 -17.43 -6.73 24.06
N SER A 53 -18.43 -6.56 24.94
CA SER A 53 -19.60 -7.46 25.01
C SER A 53 -20.37 -7.50 23.68
N ILE A 54 -20.48 -6.39 22.96
CA ILE A 54 -21.15 -6.32 21.65
C ILE A 54 -20.46 -7.24 20.63
N ILE A 55 -19.12 -7.27 20.64
CA ILE A 55 -18.34 -8.15 19.76
C ILE A 55 -18.54 -9.62 20.18
N GLN A 56 -18.49 -9.90 21.48
CA GLN A 56 -18.64 -11.26 22.00
C GLN A 56 -20.04 -11.83 21.77
N GLU A 57 -21.09 -11.03 21.94
CA GLU A 57 -22.48 -11.42 21.69
C GLU A 57 -22.74 -11.68 20.21
N TYR A 58 -22.16 -10.87 19.31
CA TYR A 58 -22.35 -11.02 17.87
C TYR A 58 -21.61 -12.22 17.27
N PHE A 59 -20.36 -12.44 17.68
CA PHE A 59 -19.50 -13.48 17.10
C PHE A 59 -19.52 -14.80 17.88
N GLN A 60 -19.82 -14.78 19.17
CA GLN A 60 -19.82 -15.97 20.05
C GLN A 60 -18.52 -16.78 19.89
N ASP A 61 -18.60 -18.10 19.74
CA ASP A 61 -17.43 -18.95 19.49
C ASP A 61 -16.96 -18.94 18.02
N GLY A 62 -17.59 -18.14 17.16
CA GLY A 62 -17.26 -18.01 15.75
C GLY A 62 -17.80 -19.10 14.84
N LYS A 63 -18.38 -20.18 15.38
CA LYS A 63 -18.77 -21.35 14.56
C LYS A 63 -19.80 -21.00 13.49
N ALA A 64 -20.74 -20.09 13.79
CA ALA A 64 -21.71 -19.58 12.83
C ALA A 64 -21.07 -18.89 11.61
N TYR A 65 -19.83 -18.43 11.76
CA TYR A 65 -19.05 -17.75 10.72
C TYR A 65 -18.00 -18.66 10.07
N GLY A 66 -17.88 -19.91 10.50
CA GLY A 66 -16.85 -20.86 10.06
C GLY A 66 -15.45 -20.55 10.63
N MET A 67 -15.43 -19.97 11.83
CA MET A 67 -14.22 -19.63 12.58
C MET A 67 -14.24 -20.28 13.97
N ASP A 68 -13.08 -20.44 14.58
CA ASP A 68 -12.89 -20.67 16.01
C ASP A 68 -12.39 -19.35 16.63
N ILE A 69 -13.21 -18.73 17.47
CA ILE A 69 -12.94 -17.40 18.02
C ILE A 69 -12.67 -17.48 19.52
N HIS A 70 -11.49 -16.99 19.90
CA HIS A 70 -11.09 -16.78 21.29
C HIS A 70 -11.07 -15.29 21.62
N TYR A 71 -11.25 -14.96 22.91
CA TYR A 71 -11.26 -13.58 23.37
C TYR A 71 -10.22 -13.33 24.44
N ILE A 72 -9.53 -12.20 24.32
CA ILE A 72 -8.72 -11.62 25.39
C ILE A 72 -9.42 -10.33 25.83
N ALA A 73 -9.97 -10.34 27.04
CA ALA A 73 -10.65 -9.17 27.59
C ALA A 73 -9.67 -8.27 28.37
N GLU A 74 -9.52 -7.03 27.93
CA GLU A 74 -8.73 -6.00 28.61
C GLU A 74 -9.56 -5.32 29.70
N LYS A 75 -9.13 -5.44 30.96
CA LYS A 75 -9.72 -4.68 32.09
C LYS A 75 -9.34 -3.20 32.03
N GLU A 76 -8.12 -2.92 31.58
CA GLU A 76 -7.57 -1.59 31.38
C GLU A 76 -6.94 -1.51 29.98
N PRO A 77 -6.95 -0.35 29.30
CA PRO A 77 -6.39 -0.24 27.95
C PRO A 77 -4.90 -0.59 27.90
N LEU A 78 -4.53 -1.69 27.25
CA LEU A 78 -3.14 -2.16 27.16
C LEU A 78 -2.39 -1.60 25.93
N GLY A 79 -3.03 -0.73 25.16
CA GLY A 79 -2.46 -0.18 23.93
C GLY A 79 -2.57 -1.14 22.74
N THR A 80 -1.71 -0.96 21.74
CA THR A 80 -1.77 -1.69 20.46
C THR A 80 -0.91 -2.94 20.42
N ALA A 81 -0.05 -3.16 21.43
CA ALA A 81 0.78 -4.36 21.56
C ALA A 81 0.69 -5.05 22.93
N GLY A 82 0.10 -4.42 23.96
CA GLY A 82 0.17 -4.95 25.33
C GLY A 82 -0.50 -6.32 25.50
N ALA A 83 -1.56 -6.60 24.75
CA ALA A 83 -2.21 -7.91 24.76
C ALA A 83 -1.34 -9.04 24.16
N LEU A 84 -0.31 -8.73 23.37
CA LEU A 84 0.59 -9.75 22.82
C LEU A 84 1.39 -10.47 23.92
N SER A 85 1.56 -9.86 25.11
CA SER A 85 2.18 -10.53 26.27
C SER A 85 1.40 -11.78 26.73
N TYR A 86 0.08 -11.84 26.49
CA TYR A 86 -0.70 -13.05 26.78
C TYR A 86 -0.36 -14.23 25.87
N LEU A 87 0.27 -13.97 24.72
CA LEU A 87 0.64 -14.98 23.74
C LEU A 87 2.09 -15.46 23.93
N ARG A 88 2.78 -15.09 25.01
CA ARG A 88 4.12 -15.63 25.29
C ARG A 88 4.08 -17.17 25.33
N GLY A 89 5.05 -17.80 24.67
CA GLY A 89 5.11 -19.25 24.52
C GLY A 89 4.33 -19.82 23.32
N TRP A 90 3.57 -19.00 22.59
CA TRP A 90 2.95 -19.35 21.32
C TRP A 90 3.99 -19.92 20.34
N LYS A 91 3.58 -20.83 19.45
CA LYS A 91 4.51 -21.61 18.61
C LYS A 91 4.46 -21.29 17.13
N GLU A 92 3.40 -20.64 16.67
CA GLU A 92 3.14 -20.38 15.25
C GLU A 92 3.25 -18.88 14.93
N ASP A 93 3.55 -18.55 13.67
CA ASP A 93 3.57 -17.15 13.26
C ASP A 93 2.17 -16.53 13.39
N ILE A 94 2.11 -15.27 13.82
CA ILE A 94 0.88 -14.56 14.13
C ILE A 94 0.63 -13.50 13.05
N LEU A 95 -0.55 -13.55 12.41
CA LEU A 95 -1.07 -12.45 11.61
C LEU A 95 -1.80 -11.46 12.54
N LEU A 96 -1.14 -10.33 12.83
CA LEU A 96 -1.70 -9.27 13.65
C LEU A 96 -2.44 -8.27 12.77
N LEU A 97 -3.70 -8.00 13.13
CA LEU A 97 -4.60 -7.08 12.42
C LEU A 97 -5.17 -6.01 13.33
N ASN A 98 -5.23 -4.78 12.84
CA ASN A 98 -6.07 -3.74 13.44
C ASN A 98 -7.56 -4.01 13.15
N GLY A 99 -8.43 -3.77 14.12
CA GLY A 99 -9.86 -4.08 13.99
C GLY A 99 -10.66 -3.07 13.14
N ASP A 100 -10.07 -1.93 12.77
CA ASP A 100 -10.72 -0.85 12.03
C ASP A 100 -10.19 -0.68 10.60
N ILE A 101 -9.56 -1.72 10.04
CA ILE A 101 -9.12 -1.73 8.64
C ILE A 101 -10.02 -2.62 7.79
N MET A 102 -10.34 -2.16 6.59
CA MET A 102 -10.90 -3.00 5.55
C MET A 102 -9.77 -3.44 4.63
N PHE A 103 -9.65 -4.74 4.37
CA PHE A 103 -8.60 -5.27 3.51
C PHE A 103 -9.05 -6.45 2.68
N ASP A 104 -8.35 -6.69 1.57
CA ASP A 104 -8.39 -7.94 0.81
C ASP A 104 -7.03 -8.11 0.12
N ILE A 105 -6.21 -9.01 0.67
CA ILE A 105 -4.79 -9.23 0.31
C ILE A 105 -4.52 -10.72 0.10
N ASP A 106 -3.51 -11.08 -0.67
CA ASP A 106 -2.96 -12.43 -0.77
C ASP A 106 -2.09 -12.73 0.45
N ILE A 107 -2.73 -13.26 1.50
CA ILE A 107 -2.10 -13.57 2.78
C ILE A 107 -1.03 -14.66 2.60
N ARG A 108 -1.24 -15.61 1.68
CA ARG A 108 -0.27 -16.67 1.41
C ARG A 108 1.02 -16.09 0.83
N ARG A 109 0.92 -15.12 -0.09
CA ARG A 109 2.07 -14.43 -0.65
C ARG A 109 2.79 -13.59 0.40
N PHE A 110 2.04 -12.87 1.24
CA PHE A 110 2.60 -12.13 2.37
C PHE A 110 3.34 -13.05 3.36
N TYR A 111 2.76 -14.20 3.67
CA TYR A 111 3.36 -15.20 4.55
C TYR A 111 4.63 -15.84 3.97
N LYS A 112 4.62 -16.20 2.68
CA LYS A 112 5.82 -16.71 1.98
C LYS A 112 6.98 -15.71 2.03
N TRP A 113 6.69 -14.41 1.91
CA TRP A 113 7.72 -13.38 2.05
C TRP A 113 8.30 -13.34 3.46
N HIS A 114 7.44 -13.36 4.48
CA HIS A 114 7.86 -13.41 5.89
C HIS A 114 8.80 -14.60 6.15
N GLN A 115 8.42 -15.79 5.69
CA GLN A 115 9.22 -17.01 5.81
C GLN A 115 10.55 -16.92 5.04
N ALA A 116 10.52 -16.45 3.79
CA ALA A 116 11.72 -16.34 2.95
C ALA A 116 12.77 -15.39 3.55
N LYS A 117 12.32 -14.33 4.22
CA LYS A 117 13.18 -13.39 4.94
C LYS A 117 13.59 -13.88 6.32
N LYS A 118 12.99 -14.97 6.82
CA LYS A 118 13.07 -15.43 8.22
C LYS A 118 12.81 -14.29 9.20
N ALA A 119 11.91 -13.38 8.84
CA ALA A 119 11.70 -12.11 9.54
C ALA A 119 11.19 -12.35 10.96
N GLY A 120 11.58 -11.50 11.91
CA GLY A 120 10.90 -11.47 13.19
C GLY A 120 9.57 -10.73 13.08
N ILE A 121 9.58 -9.61 12.36
CA ILE A 121 8.36 -8.84 12.03
C ILE A 121 8.37 -8.55 10.53
N THR A 122 7.24 -8.77 9.86
CA THR A 122 7.01 -8.22 8.52
C THR A 122 5.87 -7.22 8.56
N LEU A 123 6.17 -5.98 8.15
CA LEU A 123 5.21 -4.89 8.02
C LEU A 123 4.60 -4.94 6.62
N PHE A 124 3.27 -5.06 6.53
CA PHE A 124 2.59 -4.81 5.26
C PHE A 124 2.63 -3.31 4.98
N THR A 125 3.20 -2.93 3.84
CA THR A 125 3.38 -1.52 3.48
C THR A 125 2.81 -1.21 2.11
N HIS A 126 2.24 -0.01 1.98
CA HIS A 126 1.67 0.47 0.73
C HIS A 126 1.77 2.01 0.63
N PRO A 127 1.74 2.59 -0.57
CA PRO A 127 1.53 4.03 -0.72
C PRO A 127 0.07 4.40 -0.48
N ASN A 128 -0.19 5.62 -0.04
CA ASN A 128 -1.56 6.13 0.11
C ASN A 128 -1.69 7.62 -0.26
N SER A 129 -2.92 8.13 -0.27
CA SER A 129 -3.27 9.52 -0.60
C SER A 129 -3.11 10.50 0.57
N HIS A 130 -2.67 10.04 1.73
CA HIS A 130 -2.56 10.86 2.94
C HIS A 130 -1.30 10.45 3.73
N PRO A 131 -0.12 10.54 3.09
CA PRO A 131 1.12 10.08 3.70
C PRO A 131 1.40 10.82 4.99
N PHE A 132 1.07 12.12 5.08
CA PHE A 132 1.28 12.99 6.25
C PHE A 132 0.50 12.56 7.51
N ASP A 133 -0.59 11.81 7.36
CA ASP A 133 -1.39 11.31 8.49
C ASP A 133 -0.92 9.95 9.02
N SER A 134 0.10 9.37 8.38
CA SER A 134 0.46 7.96 8.54
C SER A 134 1.92 7.78 8.92
N THR A 135 2.27 6.75 9.71
CA THR A 135 3.68 6.39 9.95
C THR A 135 4.30 5.88 8.65
N LEU A 136 5.40 6.50 8.22
CA LEU A 136 6.18 6.06 7.07
C LEU A 136 7.28 5.09 7.49
N VAL A 137 7.58 4.12 6.63
CA VAL A 137 8.60 3.10 6.83
C VAL A 137 9.77 3.36 5.88
N VAL A 138 10.97 3.53 6.44
CA VAL A 138 12.20 3.62 5.65
C VAL A 138 12.88 2.26 5.67
N ALA A 139 13.11 1.69 4.50
CA ALA A 139 13.71 0.37 4.32
C ALA A 139 14.67 0.38 3.12
N ASP A 140 15.65 -0.51 3.16
CA ASP A 140 16.62 -0.70 2.07
C ASP A 140 16.00 -1.43 0.84
N GLU A 141 16.82 -1.69 -0.19
CA GLU A 141 16.40 -2.37 -1.42
C GLU A 141 15.96 -3.83 -1.19
N LYS A 142 16.40 -4.46 -0.10
CA LYS A 142 16.02 -5.82 0.29
C LYS A 142 14.77 -5.84 1.17
N GLY A 143 14.24 -4.67 1.51
CA GLY A 143 13.09 -4.48 2.38
C GLY A 143 13.44 -4.46 3.87
N LEU A 144 14.71 -4.47 4.27
CA LEU A 144 15.08 -4.39 5.69
C LEU A 144 14.74 -3.00 6.22
N VAL A 145 13.92 -2.93 7.26
CA VAL A 145 13.49 -1.66 7.87
C VAL A 145 14.65 -1.05 8.64
N LEU A 146 14.95 0.21 8.32
CA LEU A 146 16.03 0.99 8.93
C LEU A 146 15.52 1.88 10.05
N HIS A 147 14.37 2.52 9.85
CA HIS A 147 13.66 3.34 10.84
C HIS A 147 12.25 3.68 10.33
N THR A 148 11.43 4.27 11.20
CA THR A 148 10.11 4.83 10.85
C THR A 148 10.09 6.34 11.03
N ILE A 149 9.26 7.04 10.25
CA ILE A 149 9.01 8.48 10.38
C ILE A 149 7.55 8.66 10.80
N ARG A 150 7.32 9.17 12.00
CA ARG A 150 5.95 9.34 12.54
C ARG A 150 5.30 10.57 11.93
N ARG A 151 4.00 10.74 12.16
CA ARG A 151 3.25 11.93 11.69
C ARG A 151 3.71 13.21 12.37
N GLU A 152 4.15 13.14 13.62
CA GLU A 152 4.68 14.28 14.39
C GLU A 152 6.14 14.65 14.06
N ASP A 153 6.87 13.81 13.32
CA ASP A 153 8.26 14.09 12.96
C ASP A 153 8.33 15.00 11.72
N THR A 154 9.34 15.89 11.65
CA THR A 154 9.59 16.73 10.46
C THR A 154 9.86 15.84 9.25
N ARG A 155 9.16 16.12 8.13
CA ARG A 155 9.28 15.34 6.90
C ARG A 155 10.00 16.10 5.80
N THR A 156 10.99 15.45 5.22
CA THR A 156 11.66 15.89 3.97
C THR A 156 11.14 15.03 2.80
N ASP A 157 11.91 14.91 1.71
CA ASP A 157 11.58 13.98 0.63
C ASP A 157 11.54 12.54 1.14
N TYR A 158 10.39 11.88 0.93
CA TYR A 158 10.11 10.54 1.43
C TYR A 158 9.71 9.59 0.31
N LYS A 159 9.91 8.29 0.54
CA LYS A 159 9.18 7.26 -0.22
C LYS A 159 7.81 7.09 0.41
N ASN A 160 6.74 7.08 -0.38
CA ASN A 160 5.38 6.93 0.15
C ASN A 160 5.16 5.46 0.52
N ARG A 161 5.68 5.05 1.68
CA ARG A 161 5.59 3.70 2.21
C ARG A 161 4.98 3.75 3.60
N VAL A 162 3.67 3.53 3.68
CA VAL A 162 2.91 3.61 4.92
C VAL A 162 2.80 2.23 5.58
N ASN A 163 2.92 2.18 6.91
CA ASN A 163 2.56 1.01 7.71
C ASN A 163 1.02 0.82 7.68
N ALA A 164 0.55 -0.26 7.06
CA ALA A 164 -0.87 -0.45 6.76
C ALA A 164 -1.68 -1.08 7.92
N GLY A 165 -1.07 -1.35 9.08
CA GLY A 165 -1.76 -1.96 10.22
C GLY A 165 -2.03 -3.46 10.09
N ILE A 166 -1.29 -4.12 9.20
CA ILE A 166 -1.25 -5.58 9.03
C ILE A 166 0.20 -6.03 9.22
N HIS A 167 0.43 -6.99 10.12
CA HIS A 167 1.78 -7.47 10.45
C HIS A 167 1.82 -8.98 10.55
N LEU A 168 2.94 -9.58 10.14
CA LEU A 168 3.28 -10.96 10.51
C LEU A 168 4.36 -10.92 11.58
N LEU A 169 4.12 -11.64 12.67
CA LEU A 169 5.02 -11.73 13.82
C LEU A 169 5.49 -13.17 13.99
N SER A 170 6.79 -13.37 14.05
CA SER A 170 7.37 -14.65 14.45
C SER A 170 7.25 -14.81 15.98
N PRO A 171 7.00 -16.02 16.51
CA PRO A 171 6.88 -16.29 17.94
C PRO A 171 8.00 -15.72 18.79
N ARG A 172 9.24 -15.71 18.27
CA ARG A 172 10.43 -15.20 18.96
C ARG A 172 10.35 -13.71 19.32
N ILE A 173 9.48 -12.95 18.66
CA ILE A 173 9.23 -11.55 19.01
C ILE A 173 8.46 -11.42 20.32
N LEU A 174 7.63 -12.42 20.66
CA LEU A 174 6.86 -12.42 21.90
C LEU A 174 7.79 -12.49 23.13
N ASP A 175 8.97 -13.09 22.98
CA ASP A 175 9.99 -13.16 24.03
C ASP A 175 10.57 -11.78 24.39
N LEU A 176 10.53 -10.83 23.46
CA LEU A 176 10.97 -9.44 23.66
C LEU A 176 9.95 -8.57 24.41
N LEU A 177 8.71 -9.06 24.55
CA LEU A 177 7.67 -8.38 25.32
C LEU A 177 7.89 -8.58 26.83
N PRO A 178 7.36 -7.70 27.69
CA PRO A 178 7.31 -7.95 29.13
C PRO A 178 6.53 -9.22 29.47
N ASP A 179 6.95 -9.92 30.53
CA ASP A 179 6.29 -11.15 31.02
C ASP A 179 4.82 -10.90 31.41
N LYS A 180 4.54 -9.71 31.95
CA LYS A 180 3.19 -9.30 32.32
C LYS A 180 2.64 -8.30 31.32
N PRO A 181 1.36 -8.42 30.93
CA PRO A 181 0.69 -7.42 30.10
C PRO A 181 0.80 -6.04 30.74
N SER A 182 1.16 -5.06 29.91
CA SER A 182 1.33 -3.67 30.28
C SER A 182 0.99 -2.79 29.09
N ARG A 183 0.80 -1.50 29.32
CA ARG A 183 0.46 -0.56 28.25
C ARG A 183 1.63 -0.40 27.28
N LEU A 184 1.49 -0.95 26.08
CA LEU A 184 2.50 -0.92 25.02
C LEU A 184 1.90 -0.46 23.69
N ASP A 185 2.64 0.40 23.01
CA ASP A 185 2.37 0.80 21.63
C ASP A 185 3.16 -0.08 20.65
N LEU A 186 2.47 -0.56 19.61
CA LEU A 186 3.04 -1.46 18.62
C LEU A 186 4.20 -0.83 17.84
N ASP A 187 4.04 0.41 17.37
CA ASP A 187 5.07 1.09 16.59
C ASP A 187 6.26 1.44 17.48
N ARG A 188 6.00 2.15 18.59
CA ARG A 188 7.04 2.69 19.48
C ARG A 188 7.71 1.61 20.34
N ASP A 189 6.93 0.75 20.98
CA ASP A 189 7.43 -0.12 22.04
C ASP A 189 7.80 -1.53 21.56
N LEU A 190 7.33 -1.95 20.38
CA LEU A 190 7.68 -3.24 19.77
C LEU A 190 8.49 -3.08 18.48
N ILE A 191 7.90 -2.53 17.42
CA ILE A 191 8.52 -2.46 16.09
C ILE A 191 9.85 -1.69 16.17
N GLN A 192 9.86 -0.49 16.73
CA GLN A 192 11.07 0.33 16.84
C GLN A 192 12.17 -0.36 17.66
N LYS A 193 11.82 -1.14 18.69
CA LYS A 193 12.82 -1.89 19.48
C LYS A 193 13.36 -3.12 18.77
N CYS A 194 12.58 -3.68 17.82
CA CYS A 194 12.97 -4.83 17.01
C CYS A 194 13.86 -4.46 15.83
N ILE A 195 13.80 -3.21 15.36
CA ILE A 195 14.70 -2.71 14.31
C ILE A 195 16.15 -2.88 14.77
N GLY A 196 16.96 -3.54 13.93
CA GLY A 196 18.35 -3.88 14.24
C GLY A 196 18.57 -5.06 15.20
N LYS A 197 17.50 -5.63 15.80
CA LYS A 197 17.60 -6.75 16.75
C LYS A 197 16.91 -8.03 16.28
N ALA A 198 15.81 -7.91 15.55
CA ALA A 198 14.95 -9.05 15.25
C ALA A 198 14.46 -9.07 13.79
N GLU A 199 15.25 -8.52 12.86
CA GLU A 199 15.00 -8.60 11.42
C GLU A 199 13.57 -8.15 11.04
N VAL A 200 13.35 -6.84 11.08
CA VAL A 200 12.09 -6.22 10.68
C VAL A 200 12.14 -5.93 9.18
N TYR A 201 11.18 -6.46 8.42
CA TYR A 201 11.11 -6.28 6.97
C TYR A 201 9.81 -5.60 6.53
N ALA A 202 9.88 -4.75 5.51
CA ALA A 202 8.74 -4.22 4.78
C ALA A 202 8.34 -5.19 3.66
N TYR A 203 7.03 -5.35 3.45
CA TYR A 203 6.43 -6.03 2.31
C TYR A 203 5.58 -5.01 1.55
N ASP A 204 6.14 -4.47 0.47
CA ASP A 204 5.46 -3.48 -0.38
C ASP A 204 4.43 -4.18 -1.28
N SER A 205 3.15 -3.85 -1.12
CA SER A 205 2.04 -4.38 -1.92
C SER A 205 0.99 -3.32 -2.24
N PRO A 206 0.40 -3.33 -3.46
CA PRO A 206 -0.64 -2.37 -3.87
C PRO A 206 -2.07 -2.84 -3.52
N GLU A 207 -2.19 -3.98 -2.82
CA GLU A 207 -3.48 -4.57 -2.48
C GLU A 207 -4.29 -3.67 -1.56
N TYR A 208 -5.60 -3.90 -1.52
CA TYR A 208 -6.48 -3.01 -0.79
C TYR A 208 -6.30 -3.18 0.71
N VAL A 209 -5.83 -2.13 1.39
CA VAL A 209 -5.85 -1.97 2.84
C VAL A 209 -6.22 -0.52 3.13
N LYS A 210 -7.26 -0.28 3.93
CA LYS A 210 -7.71 1.08 4.25
C LYS A 210 -8.36 1.14 5.62
N ASP A 211 -7.90 2.05 6.46
CA ASP A 211 -8.56 2.32 7.73
C ASP A 211 -9.86 3.11 7.52
N MET A 212 -10.79 2.95 8.44
CA MET A 212 -12.02 3.76 8.53
C MET A 212 -11.98 4.66 9.76
N GLY A 213 -10.84 5.31 10.01
CA GLY A 213 -10.66 6.16 11.17
C GLY A 213 -11.45 7.47 11.16
N THR A 214 -11.99 7.89 10.01
CA THR A 214 -12.76 9.13 9.82
C THR A 214 -14.00 8.88 8.94
N PRO A 215 -15.02 9.77 8.99
CA PRO A 215 -16.21 9.66 8.15
C PRO A 215 -15.92 9.59 6.65
N GLU A 216 -14.99 10.41 6.17
CA GLU A 216 -14.62 10.47 4.75
C GLU A 216 -14.00 9.14 4.31
N ARG A 217 -13.13 8.56 5.15
CA ARG A 217 -12.51 7.26 4.89
C ARG A 217 -13.54 6.14 4.89
N TYR A 218 -14.46 6.15 5.85
CA TYR A 218 -15.56 5.18 5.91
C TYR A 218 -16.45 5.22 4.65
N VAL A 219 -16.87 6.41 4.21
CA VAL A 219 -17.66 6.59 2.97
C VAL A 219 -16.88 6.10 1.76
N ALA A 220 -15.57 6.39 1.69
CA ALA A 220 -14.72 5.91 0.62
C ALA A 220 -14.63 4.38 0.61
N VAL A 221 -14.47 3.73 1.76
CA VAL A 221 -14.48 2.26 1.86
C VAL A 221 -15.83 1.68 1.43
N CYS A 222 -16.95 2.29 1.83
CA CYS A 222 -18.28 1.85 1.41
C CYS A 222 -18.44 1.89 -0.11
N ARG A 223 -17.98 2.99 -0.74
CA ARG A 223 -17.95 3.15 -2.19
C ARG A 223 -17.05 2.09 -2.85
N ASP A 224 -15.83 1.93 -2.35
CA ASP A 224 -14.86 0.97 -2.89
C ASP A 224 -15.36 -0.47 -2.80
N TYR A 225 -16.05 -0.84 -1.70
CA TYR A 225 -16.71 -2.13 -1.55
C TYR A 225 -17.82 -2.32 -2.58
N ALA A 226 -18.69 -1.33 -2.73
CA ALA A 226 -19.85 -1.40 -3.62
C ALA A 226 -19.44 -1.49 -5.11
N LEU A 227 -18.31 -0.87 -5.46
CA LEU A 227 -17.68 -0.97 -6.78
C LEU A 227 -16.90 -2.29 -7.00
N GLY A 228 -16.79 -3.15 -5.98
CA GLY A 228 -16.01 -4.38 -6.01
C GLY A 228 -14.48 -4.16 -6.07
N ARG A 229 -14.01 -2.93 -5.80
CA ARG A 229 -12.59 -2.56 -5.91
C ARG A 229 -11.72 -3.32 -4.94
N ILE A 230 -12.22 -3.52 -3.73
CA ILE A 230 -11.51 -4.16 -2.63
C ILE A 230 -10.98 -5.53 -3.09
N ARG A 231 -11.88 -6.38 -3.60
CA ARG A 231 -11.52 -7.70 -4.13
C ARG A 231 -10.70 -7.64 -5.41
N GLN A 232 -10.99 -6.69 -6.31
CA GLN A 232 -10.24 -6.56 -7.56
C GLN A 232 -8.75 -6.31 -7.33
N LYS A 233 -8.38 -5.64 -6.23
CA LYS A 233 -6.98 -5.32 -5.91
C LYS A 233 -6.19 -6.46 -5.28
N ASN A 234 -6.79 -7.60 -4.92
CA ASN A 234 -6.07 -8.75 -4.36
C ASN A 234 -5.18 -9.40 -5.45
N LEU A 235 -3.90 -9.65 -5.16
CA LEU A 235 -2.92 -10.18 -6.12
C LEU A 235 -3.17 -11.64 -6.54
N ASN A 236 -4.09 -12.37 -5.89
CA ASN A 236 -4.61 -13.64 -6.40
C ASN A 236 -5.39 -13.46 -7.72
N HIS A 237 -5.87 -12.25 -7.99
CA HIS A 237 -6.52 -11.88 -9.23
C HIS A 237 -5.57 -11.08 -10.11
N LYS A 238 -5.80 -11.16 -11.43
CA LYS A 238 -5.04 -10.38 -12.39
C LYS A 238 -5.33 -8.89 -12.22
N GLN A 239 -4.27 -8.11 -12.05
CA GLN A 239 -4.36 -6.67 -11.85
C GLN A 239 -4.34 -5.91 -13.18
N ARG A 240 -5.07 -4.82 -13.28
CA ARG A 240 -4.93 -3.90 -14.42
C ARG A 240 -4.03 -2.75 -14.01
N ALA A 241 -3.20 -2.25 -14.91
CA ALA A 241 -2.29 -1.14 -14.64
C ALA A 241 -2.38 -0.04 -15.69
N VAL A 242 -2.10 1.18 -15.24
CA VAL A 242 -1.74 2.30 -16.09
C VAL A 242 -0.27 2.60 -15.81
N PHE A 243 0.55 2.24 -16.78
CA PHE A 243 1.97 2.54 -16.83
C PHE A 243 2.16 3.98 -17.31
N LEU A 244 3.01 4.74 -16.64
CA LEU A 244 3.33 6.12 -16.95
C LEU A 244 4.82 6.26 -17.23
N ASP A 245 5.20 7.01 -18.26
CA ASP A 245 6.55 7.59 -18.29
C ASP A 245 6.69 8.69 -17.21
N ARG A 246 7.92 8.99 -16.82
CA ARG A 246 8.23 10.01 -15.83
C ARG A 246 8.45 11.39 -16.48
N ASP A 247 9.45 11.50 -17.35
CA ASP A 247 10.03 12.77 -17.79
C ASP A 247 9.32 13.28 -19.05
N GLY A 248 8.50 14.33 -18.92
CA GLY A 248 7.64 14.84 -19.99
C GLY A 248 6.19 14.35 -19.89
N THR A 249 5.95 13.34 -19.07
CA THR A 249 4.61 12.77 -18.80
C THR A 249 4.09 13.11 -17.40
N VAL A 250 4.85 12.84 -16.34
CA VAL A 250 4.47 13.15 -14.94
C VAL A 250 5.18 14.42 -14.45
N ASN A 251 6.48 14.55 -14.72
CA ASN A 251 7.26 15.74 -14.41
C ASN A 251 7.63 16.52 -15.67
N VAL A 252 7.96 17.79 -15.50
CA VAL A 252 8.51 18.63 -16.56
C VAL A 252 9.75 17.97 -17.13
N TYR A 253 9.78 17.78 -18.45
CA TYR A 253 10.96 17.24 -19.12
C TYR A 253 12.12 18.24 -19.01
N ARG A 254 13.24 17.76 -18.49
CA ARG A 254 14.53 18.47 -18.50
C ARG A 254 15.56 17.52 -19.08
N LYS A 255 16.54 18.06 -19.80
CA LYS A 255 17.58 17.24 -20.47
C LYS A 255 18.26 16.26 -19.50
N TYR A 256 18.51 16.69 -18.26
CA TYR A 256 18.94 15.85 -17.16
C TYR A 256 18.25 16.28 -15.87
N ILE A 257 17.77 15.30 -15.10
CA ILE A 257 17.36 15.47 -13.71
C ILE A 257 18.32 14.60 -12.89
N ASP A 258 19.33 15.24 -12.31
CA ASP A 258 20.37 14.60 -11.49
C ASP A 258 20.32 15.06 -10.02
N LYS A 259 19.43 16.00 -9.71
CA LYS A 259 19.17 16.48 -8.34
C LYS A 259 17.68 16.57 -8.04
N PRO A 260 17.25 16.29 -6.80
CA PRO A 260 15.83 16.36 -6.40
C PRO A 260 15.17 17.72 -6.70
N GLU A 261 15.88 18.83 -6.50
CA GLU A 261 15.33 20.18 -6.62
C GLU A 261 14.94 20.56 -8.06
N GLN A 262 15.45 19.82 -9.06
CA GLN A 262 15.11 20.03 -10.46
C GLN A 262 13.77 19.38 -10.84
N LEU A 263 13.25 18.47 -10.00
CA LEU A 263 12.01 17.75 -10.26
C LEU A 263 10.80 18.62 -9.92
N GLU A 264 9.99 18.87 -10.95
CA GLU A 264 8.78 19.67 -10.90
C GLU A 264 7.65 18.89 -11.60
N LEU A 265 6.50 18.74 -10.93
CA LEU A 265 5.35 18.06 -11.52
C LEU A 265 4.74 18.90 -12.65
N LEU A 266 4.20 18.22 -13.66
CA LEU A 266 3.30 18.86 -14.61
C LEU A 266 1.97 19.19 -13.90
N PRO A 267 1.31 20.31 -14.24
CA PRO A 267 0.14 20.80 -13.48
C PRO A 267 -1.00 19.80 -13.33
N GLU A 268 -1.28 18.99 -14.36
CA GLU A 268 -2.36 17.99 -14.34
C GLU A 268 -1.90 16.59 -13.90
N ALA A 269 -0.61 16.38 -13.60
CA ALA A 269 -0.10 15.05 -13.29
C ALA A 269 -0.68 14.48 -11.99
N ALA A 270 -0.62 15.24 -10.89
CA ALA A 270 -1.17 14.80 -9.61
C ALA A 270 -2.69 14.61 -9.65
N PRO A 271 -3.52 15.56 -10.16
CA PRO A 271 -4.96 15.33 -10.34
C PRO A 271 -5.28 14.09 -11.18
N SER A 272 -4.54 13.87 -12.29
CA SER A 272 -4.76 12.69 -13.14
C SER A 272 -4.41 11.38 -12.42
N ILE A 273 -3.31 11.36 -11.68
CA ILE A 273 -2.90 10.19 -10.88
C ILE A 273 -3.90 9.93 -9.74
N GLN A 274 -4.41 10.97 -9.08
CA GLN A 274 -5.42 10.83 -8.04
C GLN A 274 -6.67 10.12 -8.58
N ARG A 275 -7.12 10.48 -9.79
CA ARG A 275 -8.25 9.79 -10.45
C ARG A 275 -7.97 8.32 -10.75
N LEU A 276 -6.73 7.99 -11.09
CA LEU A 276 -6.31 6.58 -11.23
C LEU A 276 -6.29 5.87 -9.88
N ASN A 277 -5.83 6.53 -8.81
CA ASN A 277 -5.84 5.97 -7.45
C ASN A 277 -7.27 5.71 -6.94
N GLU A 278 -8.22 6.50 -7.42
CA GLU A 278 -9.67 6.31 -7.24
C GLU A 278 -10.27 5.31 -8.24
N SER A 279 -9.47 4.43 -8.83
CA SER A 279 -9.91 3.34 -9.71
C SER A 279 -9.37 1.98 -9.22
N ALA A 280 -9.67 0.91 -9.95
CA ALA A 280 -9.08 -0.40 -9.72
C ALA A 280 -7.72 -0.60 -10.44
N TYR A 281 -7.25 0.39 -11.20
CA TYR A 281 -5.94 0.33 -11.86
C TYR A 281 -4.82 0.58 -10.86
N LEU A 282 -3.73 -0.17 -11.03
CA LEU A 282 -2.43 0.17 -10.45
C LEU A 282 -1.79 1.30 -11.27
N THR A 283 -1.22 2.30 -10.62
CA THR A 283 -0.48 3.39 -11.26
C THR A 283 1.01 3.13 -11.10
N ILE A 284 1.69 2.77 -12.19
CA ILE A 284 3.10 2.36 -12.14
C ILE A 284 3.94 3.26 -13.05
N ILE A 285 5.05 3.79 -12.56
CA ILE A 285 5.99 4.52 -13.41
C ILE A 285 7.00 3.53 -14.02
N VAL A 286 7.24 3.65 -15.32
CA VAL A 286 8.29 2.92 -16.06
C VAL A 286 9.18 3.92 -16.77
N THR A 287 10.45 4.04 -16.39
CA THR A 287 11.29 5.16 -16.87
C THR A 287 12.70 4.78 -17.28
N ASN A 288 13.20 5.38 -18.36
CA ASN A 288 14.59 5.24 -18.80
C ASN A 288 15.44 6.26 -18.04
N GLN A 289 16.36 5.82 -17.17
CA GLN A 289 17.24 6.70 -16.38
C GLN A 289 18.73 6.48 -16.73
N PRO A 290 19.15 6.78 -17.97
CA PRO A 290 20.53 6.58 -18.41
C PRO A 290 21.54 7.50 -17.72
N VAL A 291 21.07 8.52 -17.01
CA VAL A 291 21.94 9.42 -16.20
C VAL A 291 22.79 8.64 -15.19
N ILE A 292 22.31 7.46 -14.75
CA ILE A 292 23.08 6.56 -13.90
C ILE A 292 24.22 5.91 -14.66
N ALA A 293 23.94 5.26 -15.80
CA ALA A 293 25.00 4.70 -16.65
C ALA A 293 26.00 5.76 -17.14
N ARG A 294 25.56 7.01 -17.33
CA ARG A 294 26.43 8.13 -17.73
C ARG A 294 27.30 8.67 -16.60
N GLY A 295 27.13 8.20 -15.35
CA GLY A 295 27.92 8.67 -14.20
C GLY A 295 27.49 10.03 -13.64
N ALA A 296 26.43 10.64 -14.19
CA ALA A 296 25.92 11.93 -13.72
C ALA A 296 25.15 11.83 -12.39
N CYS A 297 24.65 10.63 -12.06
CA CYS A 297 23.83 10.38 -10.89
C CYS A 297 24.05 8.95 -10.38
N THR A 298 24.11 8.75 -9.07
CA THR A 298 24.15 7.42 -8.43
C THR A 298 22.73 6.87 -8.24
N PHE A 299 22.60 5.56 -7.98
CA PHE A 299 21.30 4.99 -7.58
C PHE A 299 20.70 5.66 -6.33
N ALA A 300 21.55 6.04 -5.37
CA ALA A 300 21.12 6.74 -4.16
C ALA A 300 20.57 8.15 -4.47
N GLN A 301 21.21 8.88 -5.38
CA GLN A 301 20.72 10.19 -5.84
C GLN A 301 19.44 10.04 -6.66
N MET A 302 19.34 9.02 -7.53
CA MET A 302 18.09 8.72 -8.25
C MET A 302 16.95 8.37 -7.30
N SER A 303 17.24 7.59 -6.25
CA SER A 303 16.28 7.30 -5.18
C SER A 303 15.81 8.59 -4.50
N ALA A 304 16.70 9.56 -4.24
CA ALA A 304 16.31 10.85 -3.68
C ALA A 304 15.40 11.66 -4.62
N ILE A 305 15.66 11.64 -5.93
CA ILE A 305 14.79 12.26 -6.94
C ILE A 305 13.39 11.61 -6.93
N HIS A 306 13.32 10.28 -6.86
CA HIS A 306 12.04 9.59 -6.78
C HIS A 306 11.29 9.87 -5.46
N ARG A 307 12.00 10.00 -4.34
CA ARG A 307 11.38 10.45 -3.07
C ARG A 307 10.80 11.87 -3.19
N ARG A 308 11.46 12.76 -3.92
CA ARG A 308 10.91 14.09 -4.22
C ARG A 308 9.63 14.01 -5.04
N LEU A 309 9.60 13.15 -6.06
CA LEU A 309 8.41 12.89 -6.87
C LEU A 309 7.24 12.39 -6.02
N GLU A 310 7.48 11.36 -5.21
CA GLU A 310 6.46 10.79 -4.32
C GLU A 310 5.95 11.81 -3.30
N ARG A 311 6.84 12.64 -2.74
CA ARG A 311 6.44 13.73 -1.84
C ARG A 311 5.55 14.75 -2.55
N LEU A 312 5.93 15.23 -3.74
CA LEU A 312 5.15 16.21 -4.51
C LEU A 312 3.75 15.68 -4.90
N LEU A 313 3.66 14.39 -5.23
CA LEU A 313 2.38 13.73 -5.47
C LEU A 313 1.56 13.63 -4.17
N GLY A 314 2.19 13.21 -3.07
CA GLY A 314 1.55 13.05 -1.77
C GLY A 314 1.01 14.36 -1.18
N GLU A 315 1.67 15.50 -1.45
CA GLU A 315 1.19 16.84 -1.10
C GLU A 315 -0.15 17.21 -1.76
N GLN A 316 -0.48 16.56 -2.87
CA GLN A 316 -1.71 16.76 -3.63
C GLN A 316 -2.67 15.55 -3.53
N GLY A 317 -2.40 14.62 -2.60
CA GLY A 317 -3.23 13.45 -2.38
C GLY A 317 -3.15 12.36 -3.47
N ALA A 318 -2.10 12.41 -4.30
CA ALA A 318 -1.83 11.44 -5.36
C ALA A 318 -0.67 10.52 -4.96
N TYR A 319 -0.63 9.31 -5.52
CA TYR A 319 0.48 8.38 -5.33
C TYR A 319 0.64 7.41 -6.50
N VAL A 320 1.82 6.82 -6.62
CA VAL A 320 2.08 5.70 -7.54
C VAL A 320 2.33 4.44 -6.74
N ASP A 321 1.90 3.30 -7.25
CA ASP A 321 2.04 2.00 -6.60
C ASP A 321 3.49 1.50 -6.62
N ASP A 322 4.23 1.79 -7.69
CA ASP A 322 5.67 1.50 -7.80
C ASP A 322 6.35 2.29 -8.93
N ILE A 323 7.69 2.30 -8.90
CA ILE A 323 8.53 2.91 -9.93
C ILE A 323 9.56 1.89 -10.41
N PHE A 324 9.45 1.49 -11.66
CA PHE A 324 10.45 0.69 -12.38
C PHE A 324 11.32 1.62 -13.22
N LEU A 325 12.64 1.45 -13.11
CA LEU A 325 13.59 2.24 -13.86
C LEU A 325 14.61 1.35 -14.56
N CYS A 326 15.02 1.77 -15.75
CA CYS A 326 16.14 1.17 -16.46
C CYS A 326 17.35 2.09 -16.37
N PRO A 327 18.44 1.69 -15.68
CA PRO A 327 19.61 2.55 -15.47
C PRO A 327 20.60 2.52 -16.65
N HIS A 328 20.39 1.62 -17.61
CA HIS A 328 21.36 1.24 -18.64
C HIS A 328 21.43 2.21 -19.82
N HIS A 329 22.57 2.20 -20.51
CA HIS A 329 22.78 2.87 -21.78
C HIS A 329 23.58 1.96 -22.74
N PRO A 330 23.16 1.75 -24.00
CA PRO A 330 23.85 0.82 -24.89
C PRO A 330 25.22 1.33 -25.36
N GLU A 331 25.39 2.64 -25.46
CA GLU A 331 26.63 3.26 -25.93
C GLU A 331 27.54 3.67 -24.76
N SER A 332 28.84 3.50 -24.98
CA SER A 332 29.94 3.94 -24.12
C SER A 332 30.64 5.19 -24.67
N GLY A 333 31.56 5.78 -23.92
CA GLY A 333 32.33 6.95 -24.31
C GLY A 333 31.92 8.25 -23.63
N PHE A 334 31.16 8.16 -22.52
CA PHE A 334 30.83 9.31 -21.69
C PHE A 334 31.85 9.44 -20.57
N GLU A 335 32.25 10.67 -20.26
CA GLU A 335 33.13 10.94 -19.12
C GLU A 335 32.44 10.52 -17.80
N GLY A 336 33.17 9.79 -16.94
CA GLY A 336 32.65 9.31 -15.66
C GLY A 336 31.66 8.13 -15.74
N GLU A 337 31.48 7.51 -16.90
CA GLU A 337 30.48 6.47 -17.09
C GLU A 337 30.64 5.24 -16.19
N VAL A 338 29.51 4.64 -15.82
CA VAL A 338 29.47 3.38 -15.07
C VAL A 338 29.50 2.23 -16.08
N LYS A 339 30.69 1.73 -16.38
CA LYS A 339 30.93 0.70 -17.42
C LYS A 339 30.05 -0.54 -17.29
N SER A 340 29.75 -0.99 -16.06
CA SER A 340 28.87 -2.15 -15.83
C SER A 340 27.42 -1.94 -16.28
N LEU A 341 27.00 -0.69 -16.44
CA LEU A 341 25.66 -0.33 -16.92
C LEU A 341 25.63 -0.01 -18.43
N LYS A 342 26.78 -0.14 -19.12
CA LYS A 342 26.92 0.09 -20.55
C LYS A 342 26.64 -1.17 -21.37
N ILE A 343 25.37 -1.55 -21.39
CA ILE A 343 24.92 -2.80 -21.99
C ILE A 343 23.67 -2.60 -22.84
N THR A 344 23.47 -3.51 -23.80
CA THR A 344 22.16 -3.71 -24.42
C THR A 344 21.32 -4.56 -23.49
N CYS A 345 20.30 -3.97 -22.88
CA CYS A 345 19.42 -4.62 -21.90
C CYS A 345 18.00 -4.78 -22.45
N THR A 346 17.19 -5.60 -21.79
CA THR A 346 15.77 -5.77 -22.13
C THR A 346 14.84 -4.76 -21.45
N CYS A 347 15.32 -4.06 -20.41
CA CYS A 347 14.49 -3.10 -19.65
C CYS A 347 14.29 -1.76 -20.35
N ARG A 348 15.25 -1.32 -21.17
CA ARG A 348 15.26 0.05 -21.71
C ARG A 348 14.20 0.17 -22.79
N LYS A 349 13.22 1.06 -22.60
CA LYS A 349 12.23 1.40 -23.64
C LYS A 349 12.99 1.84 -24.90
N PRO A 350 12.69 1.31 -26.10
CA PRO A 350 11.41 0.71 -26.53
C PRO A 350 11.20 -0.78 -26.19
N LEU A 351 12.10 -1.44 -25.46
CA LEU A 351 11.90 -2.83 -25.04
C LEU A 351 10.97 -2.93 -23.81
N PRO A 352 10.15 -3.99 -23.70
CA PRO A 352 9.08 -4.11 -22.71
C PRO A 352 9.53 -4.64 -21.33
N GLY A 353 10.84 -4.78 -21.06
CA GLY A 353 11.31 -5.52 -19.87
C GLY A 353 10.79 -4.99 -18.53
N MET A 354 10.65 -3.67 -18.35
CA MET A 354 10.08 -3.10 -17.11
C MET A 354 8.59 -3.45 -16.92
N PHE A 355 7.84 -3.61 -18.00
CA PHE A 355 6.42 -4.02 -17.96
C PHE A 355 6.29 -5.47 -17.49
N PHE A 356 7.16 -6.36 -17.99
CA PHE A 356 7.17 -7.75 -17.57
C PHE A 356 7.61 -7.91 -16.11
N GLN A 357 8.60 -7.13 -15.66
CA GLN A 357 8.99 -7.09 -14.25
C GLN A 357 7.82 -6.66 -13.34
N ALA A 358 7.10 -5.61 -13.73
CA ALA A 358 5.91 -5.17 -13.01
C ALA A 358 4.80 -6.22 -13.04
N ALA A 359 4.59 -6.88 -14.18
CA ALA A 359 3.56 -7.90 -14.34
C ALA A 359 3.84 -9.16 -13.52
N GLU A 360 5.09 -9.58 -13.43
CA GLU A 360 5.53 -10.66 -12.54
C GLU A 360 5.34 -10.26 -11.07
N LYS A 361 5.79 -9.06 -10.70
CA LYS A 361 5.69 -8.57 -9.32
C LYS A 361 4.24 -8.44 -8.86
N TYR A 362 3.35 -7.88 -9.66
CA TYR A 362 1.99 -7.52 -9.25
C TYR A 362 0.89 -8.30 -9.98
N ASN A 363 1.23 -9.43 -10.60
CA ASN A 363 0.27 -10.26 -11.33
C ASN A 363 -0.57 -9.46 -12.35
N ILE A 364 0.07 -8.59 -13.12
CA ILE A 364 -0.63 -7.66 -14.02
C ILE A 364 -1.11 -8.39 -15.28
N ASP A 365 -2.32 -8.07 -15.72
CA ASP A 365 -2.85 -8.34 -17.04
C ASP A 365 -2.50 -7.18 -17.99
N LEU A 366 -1.40 -7.36 -18.71
CA LEU A 366 -0.88 -6.37 -19.66
C LEU A 366 -1.87 -6.08 -20.80
N LYS A 367 -2.67 -7.05 -21.23
CA LYS A 367 -3.63 -6.89 -22.34
C LYS A 367 -4.72 -5.87 -22.03
N ASN A 368 -5.13 -5.79 -20.76
CA ASN A 368 -6.12 -4.85 -20.27
C ASN A 368 -5.50 -3.64 -19.54
N SER A 369 -4.20 -3.42 -19.73
CA SER A 369 -3.42 -2.32 -19.18
C SER A 369 -3.08 -1.27 -20.23
N TYR A 370 -2.66 -0.09 -19.77
CA TYR A 370 -2.32 1.06 -20.61
C TYR A 370 -0.89 1.52 -20.39
N MET A 371 -0.22 2.02 -21.42
CA MET A 371 1.00 2.83 -21.33
C MET A 371 0.68 4.26 -21.75
N ILE A 372 1.01 5.23 -20.91
CA ILE A 372 0.94 6.66 -21.21
C ILE A 372 2.35 7.23 -21.18
N GLY A 373 2.78 7.85 -22.27
CA GLY A 373 4.10 8.44 -22.40
C GLY A 373 4.13 9.51 -23.49
N ASP A 374 5.13 10.38 -23.46
CA ASP A 374 5.28 11.50 -24.39
C ASP A 374 6.15 11.17 -25.61
N HIS A 375 6.82 10.01 -25.63
CA HIS A 375 7.72 9.64 -26.71
C HIS A 375 7.33 8.34 -27.43
N ASP A 376 7.80 8.19 -28.68
CA ASP A 376 7.55 7.00 -29.50
C ASP A 376 8.09 5.70 -28.89
N TRP A 377 9.18 5.75 -28.12
CA TRP A 377 9.71 4.55 -27.46
C TRP A 377 8.77 4.05 -26.35
N ASP A 378 7.98 4.92 -25.74
CA ASP A 378 6.95 4.53 -24.77
C ASP A 378 5.85 3.75 -25.46
N MET A 379 5.42 4.25 -26.61
CA MET A 379 4.37 3.61 -27.40
C MET A 379 4.85 2.26 -27.95
N GLN A 380 6.10 2.16 -28.39
CA GLN A 380 6.68 0.90 -28.85
C GLN A 380 6.79 -0.11 -27.71
N ALA A 381 7.30 0.31 -26.54
CA ALA A 381 7.43 -0.58 -25.38
C ALA A 381 6.07 -1.06 -24.88
N GLY A 382 5.08 -0.16 -24.78
CA GLY A 382 3.71 -0.50 -24.39
C GLY A 382 3.08 -1.52 -25.34
N ARG A 383 3.18 -1.31 -26.66
CA ARG A 383 2.67 -2.28 -27.66
C ARG A 383 3.42 -3.62 -27.59
N ALA A 384 4.74 -3.60 -27.44
CA ALA A 384 5.54 -4.81 -27.31
C ALA A 384 5.20 -5.60 -26.03
N ALA A 385 4.78 -4.92 -24.97
CA ALA A 385 4.28 -5.55 -23.75
C ALA A 385 2.83 -6.08 -23.88
N GLY A 386 2.11 -5.69 -24.94
CA GLY A 386 0.70 -6.03 -25.14
C GLY A 386 -0.29 -5.03 -24.54
N CYS A 387 0.18 -3.90 -24.03
CA CYS A 387 -0.65 -2.83 -23.49
C CYS A 387 -1.31 -2.00 -24.60
N ARG A 388 -2.44 -1.39 -24.27
CA ARG A 388 -2.97 -0.24 -25.03
C ARG A 388 -2.06 0.96 -24.78
N VAL A 389 -1.97 1.90 -25.72
CA VAL A 389 -1.04 3.03 -25.60
C VAL A 389 -1.73 4.37 -25.85
N ILE A 390 -1.37 5.39 -25.09
CA ILE A 390 -1.88 6.75 -25.20
C ILE A 390 -0.69 7.71 -25.23
N MET A 391 -0.60 8.49 -26.30
CA MET A 391 0.46 9.48 -26.47
C MET A 391 0.15 10.77 -25.71
N ALA A 392 1.05 11.20 -24.84
CA ALA A 392 0.90 12.34 -23.95
C ALA A 392 1.89 13.48 -24.28
N LYS A 393 1.85 14.01 -25.52
CA LYS A 393 2.80 15.04 -26.01
C LYS A 393 2.88 16.32 -25.16
N GLN A 394 1.89 16.57 -24.30
CA GLN A 394 1.80 17.75 -23.44
C GLN A 394 1.65 17.36 -21.98
N GLY A 395 2.22 16.21 -21.59
CA GLY A 395 2.04 15.66 -20.25
C GLY A 395 0.75 14.89 -20.08
N LEU A 396 0.66 14.23 -18.93
CA LEU A 396 -0.54 13.53 -18.46
C LEU A 396 -1.68 14.52 -18.22
N LYS A 397 -2.88 14.19 -18.71
CA LYS A 397 -4.08 15.02 -18.57
C LYS A 397 -5.28 14.21 -18.09
N ASN A 398 -6.20 14.89 -17.39
CA ASN A 398 -7.41 14.27 -16.88
C ASN A 398 -8.24 13.62 -17.98
N SER A 399 -8.31 14.24 -19.17
CA SER A 399 -9.07 13.73 -20.32
C SER A 399 -8.56 12.38 -20.82
N MET A 400 -7.27 12.06 -20.63
CA MET A 400 -6.71 10.75 -20.96
C MET A 400 -7.19 9.70 -19.98
N ILE A 401 -7.26 10.05 -18.69
CA ILE A 401 -7.77 9.17 -17.64
C ILE A 401 -9.27 8.92 -17.83
N ASP A 402 -10.02 9.95 -18.23
CA ASP A 402 -11.43 9.81 -18.62
C ASP A 402 -11.61 8.73 -19.68
N GLN A 403 -10.80 8.75 -20.74
CA GLN A 403 -10.91 7.75 -21.81
C GLN A 403 -10.69 6.32 -21.30
N ILE A 404 -9.78 6.13 -20.34
CA ILE A 404 -9.50 4.82 -19.74
C ILE A 404 -10.68 4.35 -18.89
N LEU A 405 -11.19 5.24 -18.03
CA LEU A 405 -12.23 4.89 -17.05
C LEU A 405 -13.62 4.75 -17.69
N HIS A 406 -13.94 5.55 -18.72
CA HIS A 406 -15.22 5.41 -19.45
C HIS A 406 -15.30 4.14 -20.31
N GLN A 407 -14.16 3.62 -20.79
CA GLN A 407 -14.12 2.34 -21.50
C GLN A 407 -14.29 1.12 -20.56
N ASN A 408 -14.18 1.33 -19.26
CA ASN A 408 -14.37 0.31 -18.23
C ASN A 408 -15.30 0.85 -17.14
N PRO A 409 -16.59 1.05 -17.43
CA PRO A 409 -17.53 1.57 -16.45
C PRO A 409 -17.71 0.53 -15.34
N THR A 410 -16.88 0.57 -14.32
CA THR A 410 -17.25 0.04 -13.01
C THR A 410 -18.33 0.96 -12.49
N ASN A 411 -19.59 0.52 -12.63
CA ASN A 411 -20.85 1.11 -12.17
C ASN A 411 -20.69 2.42 -11.42
N VAL A 412 -21.11 3.53 -12.02
CA VAL A 412 -21.25 4.81 -11.31
C VAL A 412 -22.24 4.58 -10.16
N PHE A 413 -21.73 4.45 -8.94
CA PHE A 413 -22.53 4.27 -7.74
C PHE A 413 -23.16 5.61 -7.38
N ASP A 414 -24.49 5.65 -7.28
CA ASP A 414 -25.20 6.82 -6.80
C ASP A 414 -24.92 7.00 -5.29
N VAL A 415 -24.08 7.97 -4.98
CA VAL A 415 -23.71 8.37 -3.61
C VAL A 415 -24.83 9.07 -2.84
N SER A 416 -25.93 9.45 -3.50
CA SER A 416 -27.04 10.15 -2.85
C SER A 416 -27.74 9.30 -1.78
N GLY A 417 -27.71 7.96 -1.92
CA GLY A 417 -28.26 7.02 -0.94
C GLY A 417 -27.42 6.86 0.33
N LEU A 418 -26.10 7.01 0.24
CA LEU A 418 -25.19 6.93 1.40
C LEU A 418 -25.25 8.20 2.26
N ALA A 419 -25.54 9.36 1.65
CA ALA A 419 -25.77 10.60 2.38
C ALA A 419 -27.05 10.56 3.25
N LYS A 420 -28.02 9.68 2.95
CA LYS A 420 -29.19 9.45 3.81
C LYS A 420 -28.83 8.68 5.08
N GLN A 421 -27.93 7.71 5.02
CA GLN A 421 -27.38 7.04 6.22
C GLN A 421 -26.61 8.00 7.13
N GLN A 422 -26.15 9.14 6.61
CA GLN A 422 -25.51 10.21 7.38
C GLN A 422 -26.50 11.10 8.17
N LYS A 423 -27.81 10.96 7.93
CA LYS A 423 -28.88 11.73 8.60
C LYS A 423 -29.79 10.87 9.48
N GLU A 424 -29.66 9.54 9.42
CA GLU A 424 -30.45 8.57 10.19
C GLU A 424 -29.61 7.79 11.23
N LEU A 425 -28.31 8.07 11.29
CA LEU A 425 -27.41 7.85 12.44
C LEU A 425 -27.18 9.21 13.11
#